data_AF-A0A452R2H1-F1
#
_entry.id   AF-A0A452R2H1-F1
#
_cell.length_a   1.000
_cell.length_b   1.000
_cell.length_c   1.000
_cell.angle_alpha   90.00
_cell.angle_beta   90.00
_cell.angle_gamma   90.00
#
_symmetry.space_group_name_H-M   'P 1'
#
loop_
_entity.id
_entity.type
_entity.pdbx_description
1 polymer ?
#
loop_
_entity_poly.entity_id
_entity_poly.type
_entity_poly.pdbx_seq_one_letter_code
_entity_poly.pdbx_strand_id
1 'polypeptide(L)'
;MEPELEPAAVEVPAGRVLWGSLVAAEWRPEEGFVELKSPAGKFWQTMGFSEQGRQRLHPEEALYLLECGSIQLFHQDLPLSIQEAYQLLLTEDTMTFLQYQAFSHLKRLGYVVRRFQPSSILSPYERQLNLDGSAQCLEDQNGKRKRRNSSSRPRAAPGQRRWAGDRC
;
A
#
# COMPACT_ATOMS: atom_id res chain seq x y z
N MET A 1 13.75 1.98 52.56
CA MET A 1 13.99 2.76 51.34
C MET A 1 14.79 1.85 50.43
N GLU A 2 14.08 0.94 49.78
CA GLU A 2 14.64 0.00 48.82
C GLU A 2 14.62 0.70 47.46
N PRO A 3 15.77 0.88 46.79
CA PRO A 3 15.76 1.15 45.37
C PRO A 3 15.69 -0.19 44.65
N GLU A 4 14.48 -0.64 44.29
CA GLU A 4 14.32 -1.74 43.35
C GLU A 4 14.74 -1.28 41.96
N LEU A 5 15.82 -1.91 41.51
CA LEU A 5 16.42 -1.93 40.19
C LEU A 5 15.42 -1.79 39.03
N GLU A 6 15.60 -0.71 38.26
CA GLU A 6 15.10 -0.57 36.89
C GLU A 6 15.55 -1.81 36.07
N PRO A 7 14.66 -2.48 35.32
CA PRO A 7 15.06 -3.58 34.47
C PRO A 7 15.96 -3.01 33.37
N ALA A 8 17.25 -3.36 33.45
CA ALA A 8 18.18 -3.16 32.36
C ALA A 8 17.55 -3.77 31.10
N ALA A 9 17.11 -2.91 30.19
CA ALA A 9 16.75 -3.31 28.85
C ALA A 9 17.96 -4.04 28.28
N VAL A 10 17.86 -5.36 28.24
CA VAL A 10 18.79 -6.19 27.51
C VAL A 10 18.47 -5.89 26.05
N GLU A 11 19.11 -4.85 25.50
CA GLU A 11 19.21 -4.69 24.05
C GLU A 11 19.98 -5.91 23.56
N VAL A 12 19.24 -6.97 23.22
CA VAL A 12 19.79 -8.10 22.51
C VAL A 12 20.21 -7.53 21.16
N PRO A 13 21.52 -7.48 20.84
CA PRO A 13 21.94 -6.99 19.54
C PRO A 13 21.30 -7.95 18.54
N ALA A 14 20.41 -7.43 17.70
CA ALA A 14 19.79 -8.18 16.61
C ALA A 14 20.92 -8.88 15.86
N GLY A 15 21.07 -10.19 16.14
CA GLY A 15 22.09 -11.03 15.55
C GLY A 15 21.95 -10.82 14.05
N ARG A 16 23.01 -10.30 13.45
CA ARG A 16 23.02 -9.89 12.05
C ARG A 16 22.82 -11.14 11.19
N VAL A 17 21.57 -11.51 10.95
CA VAL A 17 21.20 -12.62 10.07
C VAL A 17 21.57 -12.16 8.67
N LEU A 18 22.56 -12.85 8.07
CA LEU A 18 22.93 -12.67 6.68
C LEU A 18 21.87 -13.37 5.79
N TRP A 19 20.64 -12.84 5.78
CA TRP A 19 19.62 -13.14 4.80
C TRP A 19 19.44 -11.88 3.95
N GLY A 20 19.83 -11.95 2.68
CA GLY A 20 19.92 -10.78 1.80
C GLY A 20 18.65 -9.94 1.82
N SER A 21 18.79 -8.63 2.07
CA SER A 21 17.77 -7.60 1.82
C SER A 21 16.36 -7.83 2.41
N LEU A 22 16.19 -8.66 3.44
CA LEU A 22 14.90 -8.75 4.12
C LEU A 22 14.61 -7.43 4.83
N VAL A 23 13.42 -6.89 4.58
CA VAL A 23 12.98 -5.65 5.22
C VAL A 23 12.33 -6.02 6.56
N ALA A 24 12.86 -5.46 7.64
CA ALA A 24 12.30 -5.66 8.97
C ALA A 24 10.96 -4.92 9.10
N ALA A 25 9.97 -5.61 9.66
CA ALA A 25 8.62 -5.12 9.86
C ALA A 25 8.10 -5.48 11.26
N GLU A 26 7.32 -4.61 11.89
CA GLU A 26 6.74 -4.81 13.23
C GLU A 26 5.22 -4.92 13.15
N TRP A 27 4.64 -5.96 13.74
CA TRP A 27 3.21 -6.10 13.92
C TRP A 27 2.74 -5.31 15.15
N ARG A 28 1.76 -4.42 14.95
CA ARG A 28 1.10 -3.66 16.02
C ARG A 28 -0.35 -4.14 16.15
N PRO A 29 -0.67 -5.03 17.10
CA PRO A 29 -2.02 -5.57 17.24
C PRO A 29 -3.05 -4.50 17.62
N GLU A 30 -2.65 -3.45 18.34
CA GLU A 30 -3.51 -2.34 18.73
C GLU A 30 -3.99 -1.51 17.54
N GLU A 31 -3.13 -1.35 16.52
CA GLU A 31 -3.44 -0.58 15.32
C GLU A 31 -4.02 -1.46 14.20
N GLY A 32 -3.76 -2.77 14.23
CA GLY A 32 -4.16 -3.71 13.17
C GLY A 32 -3.35 -3.57 11.89
N PHE A 33 -2.15 -2.99 11.96
CA PHE A 33 -1.23 -2.79 10.83
C PHE A 33 0.19 -3.26 11.15
N VAL A 34 0.94 -3.51 10.09
CA VAL A 34 2.38 -3.82 10.16
C VAL A 34 3.17 -2.59 9.72
N GLU A 35 4.11 -2.13 10.53
CA GLU A 35 4.98 -1.00 10.23
C GLU A 35 6.36 -1.47 9.75
N LEU A 36 6.86 -0.90 8.65
CA LEU A 36 8.20 -1.22 8.15
C LEU A 36 9.26 -0.41 8.89
N LYS A 37 10.21 -1.09 9.55
CA LYS A 37 11.34 -0.46 10.27
C LYS A 37 12.43 0.04 9.34
N SER A 38 12.48 -0.44 8.10
CA SER A 38 13.52 -0.06 7.12
C SER A 38 12.89 0.59 5.89
N PRO A 39 13.59 1.55 5.25
CA PRO A 39 13.06 2.29 4.12
C PRO A 39 12.77 1.34 2.97
N ALA A 40 11.49 1.27 2.63
CA ALA A 40 10.97 0.46 1.55
C ALA A 40 11.39 1.08 0.20
N GLY A 41 12.14 0.32 -0.61
CA GLY A 41 12.54 0.73 -1.96
C GLY A 41 11.36 0.86 -2.94
N LYS A 42 11.65 0.93 -4.24
CA LYS A 42 10.61 1.09 -5.29
C LYS A 42 9.62 -0.08 -5.38
N PHE A 43 10.00 -1.26 -4.90
CA PHE A 43 9.17 -2.49 -4.89
C PHE A 43 7.86 -2.33 -4.09
N TRP A 44 7.87 -1.43 -3.11
CA TRP A 44 6.80 -1.25 -2.14
C TRP A 44 5.71 -0.28 -2.60
N GLN A 45 5.82 0.27 -3.82
CA GLN A 45 4.81 1.19 -4.35
C GLN A 45 3.47 0.49 -4.65
N THR A 46 3.48 -0.83 -4.81
CA THR A 46 2.29 -1.66 -5.08
C THR A 46 1.75 -2.40 -3.84
N MET A 47 2.35 -2.20 -2.67
CA MET A 47 1.94 -2.85 -1.41
C MET A 47 1.98 -1.84 -0.26
N GLY A 48 0.96 -1.84 0.59
CA GLY A 48 0.87 -0.93 1.72
C GLY A 48 0.46 0.49 1.36
N PHE A 49 0.54 1.33 2.38
CA PHE A 49 0.22 2.75 2.32
C PHE A 49 1.24 3.55 3.14
N SER A 50 1.43 4.82 2.76
CA SER A 50 2.26 5.73 3.54
C SER A 50 1.40 6.50 4.51
N GLU A 51 1.71 6.40 5.80
CA GLU A 51 1.08 7.19 6.85
C GLU A 51 2.17 7.88 7.67
N GLN A 52 2.07 9.20 7.84
CA GLN A 52 3.03 10.01 8.62
C GLN A 52 4.50 9.84 8.20
N GLY A 53 4.76 9.59 6.91
CA GLY A 53 6.12 9.38 6.39
C GLY A 53 6.70 7.99 6.66
N ARG A 54 5.95 7.10 7.32
CA ARG A 54 6.29 5.69 7.49
C ARG A 54 5.50 4.84 6.49
N GLN A 55 6.00 3.65 6.20
CA GLN A 55 5.33 2.69 5.34
C GLN A 55 4.64 1.65 6.20
N ARG A 56 3.33 1.50 6.01
CA ARG A 56 2.47 0.56 6.73
C ARG A 56 1.87 -0.44 5.75
N LEU A 57 1.68 -1.66 6.20
CA LEU A 57 1.10 -2.75 5.43
C LEU A 57 -0.16 -3.23 6.13
N HIS A 58 -1.12 -3.69 5.33
CA HIS A 58 -2.23 -4.47 5.83
C HIS A 58 -1.77 -5.88 6.24
N PRO A 59 -2.48 -6.56 7.16
CA PRO A 59 -2.14 -7.92 7.60
C PRO A 59 -2.00 -8.92 6.44
N GLU A 60 -2.88 -8.87 5.43
CA GLU A 60 -2.81 -9.75 4.27
C GLU A 60 -1.59 -9.49 3.37
N GLU A 61 -1.16 -8.22 3.26
CA GLU A 61 0.02 -7.85 2.47
C GLU A 61 1.29 -8.28 3.19
N ALA A 62 1.36 -8.07 4.50
CA ALA A 62 2.47 -8.48 5.33
C ALA A 62 2.62 -10.01 5.33
N LEU A 63 1.53 -10.75 5.50
CA LEU A 63 1.55 -12.21 5.47
C LEU A 63 2.04 -12.75 4.11
N TYR A 64 1.57 -12.17 3.01
CA TYR A 64 2.02 -12.54 1.67
C TYR A 64 3.51 -12.26 1.44
N LEU A 65 3.99 -11.11 1.90
CA LEU A 65 5.41 -10.75 1.81
C LEU A 65 6.30 -11.63 2.69
N LEU A 66 5.78 -12.07 3.84
CA LEU A 66 6.46 -13.00 4.73
C LEU A 66 6.57 -14.39 4.08
N GLU A 67 5.50 -14.90 3.46
CA GLU A 67 5.54 -16.15 2.69
C GLU A 67 6.55 -16.11 1.54
N CYS A 68 6.63 -14.97 0.84
CA CYS A 68 7.57 -14.79 -0.26
C CYS A 68 9.01 -14.61 0.21
N GLY A 69 9.27 -14.57 1.53
CA GLY A 69 10.60 -14.31 2.08
C GLY A 69 11.14 -12.95 1.66
N SER A 70 10.28 -11.93 1.60
CA SER A 70 10.67 -10.55 1.29
C SER A 70 10.79 -9.67 2.54
N ILE A 71 10.16 -10.08 3.64
CA ILE A 71 10.19 -9.38 4.93
C ILE A 71 10.51 -10.31 6.08
N GLN A 72 10.98 -9.72 7.16
CA GLN A 72 11.03 -10.37 8.46
C GLN A 72 10.08 -9.64 9.40
N LEU A 73 9.06 -10.36 9.87
CA LEU A 73 8.02 -9.82 10.74
C LEU A 73 8.41 -10.04 12.20
N PHE A 74 8.25 -9.00 13.02
CA PHE A 74 8.51 -9.01 14.45
C PHE A 74 7.23 -8.68 15.21
N HIS A 75 7.08 -9.25 16.40
CA HIS A 75 6.03 -8.89 17.35
C HIS A 75 6.64 -8.87 18.75
N GLN A 76 6.59 -7.71 19.40
CA GLN A 76 7.21 -7.52 20.72
C GLN A 76 8.71 -7.84 20.67
N ASP A 77 9.38 -7.37 19.60
CA ASP A 77 10.80 -7.60 19.31
C ASP A 77 11.22 -9.07 19.10
N LEU A 78 10.26 -10.00 19.04
CA LEU A 78 10.49 -11.40 18.68
C LEU A 78 10.16 -11.64 17.21
N PRO A 79 11.04 -12.31 16.44
CA PRO A 79 10.74 -12.66 15.06
C PRO A 79 9.62 -13.70 15.01
N LEU A 80 8.60 -13.45 14.19
CA LEU A 80 7.49 -14.37 14.00
C LEU A 80 7.85 -15.45 12.97
N SER A 81 7.46 -16.69 13.28
CA SER A 81 7.40 -17.75 12.29
C SER A 81 6.22 -17.53 11.34
N ILE A 82 6.27 -18.18 10.17
CA ILE A 82 5.16 -18.13 9.22
C ILE A 82 3.86 -18.69 9.84
N GLN A 83 3.96 -19.73 10.67
CA GLN A 83 2.81 -20.34 11.33
C GLN A 83 2.16 -19.40 12.34
N GLU A 84 2.95 -18.75 13.18
CA GLU A 84 2.45 -17.76 14.15
C GLU A 84 1.85 -16.54 13.42
N ALA A 85 2.46 -16.11 12.32
CA ALA A 85 1.93 -15.00 11.52
C ALA A 85 0.53 -15.33 10.96
N TYR A 86 0.27 -16.56 10.51
CA TYR A 86 -1.09 -16.97 10.12
C TYR A 86 -2.07 -16.84 11.28
N GLN A 87 -1.69 -17.27 12.49
CA GLN A 87 -2.57 -17.21 13.65
C GLN A 87 -2.83 -15.78 14.13
N LEU A 88 -1.84 -14.89 14.03
CA LEU A 88 -1.94 -13.51 14.49
C LEU A 88 -2.59 -12.56 13.48
N LEU A 89 -2.39 -12.78 12.18
CA LEU A 89 -2.87 -11.88 11.13
C LEU A 89 -4.24 -12.29 10.57
N LEU A 90 -4.57 -13.59 10.58
CA LEU A 90 -5.87 -14.11 10.13
C LEU A 90 -6.86 -14.28 11.30
N THR A 91 -7.13 -13.17 11.96
CA THR A 91 -8.17 -13.11 13.00
C THR A 91 -9.52 -12.81 12.35
N GLU A 92 -10.62 -13.30 12.91
CA GLU A 92 -11.97 -13.11 12.35
C GLU A 92 -12.33 -11.63 12.15
N ASP A 93 -11.79 -10.74 12.99
CA ASP A 93 -12.04 -9.30 12.94
C ASP A 93 -11.21 -8.57 11.86
N THR A 94 -10.08 -9.13 11.44
CA THR A 94 -9.16 -8.47 10.51
C THR A 94 -9.30 -9.02 9.09
N MET A 95 -9.18 -10.34 8.93
CA MET A 95 -9.11 -11.00 7.64
C MET A 95 -9.35 -12.50 7.78
N THR A 96 -10.28 -13.03 6.99
CA THR A 96 -10.51 -14.48 6.94
C THR A 96 -9.47 -15.19 6.07
N PHE A 97 -9.22 -16.47 6.36
CA PHE A 97 -8.33 -17.30 5.55
C PHE A 97 -8.71 -17.36 4.06
N LEU A 98 -10.01 -17.45 3.74
CA LEU A 98 -10.48 -17.50 2.35
C LEU A 98 -10.15 -16.21 1.58
N GLN A 99 -10.33 -15.04 2.23
CA GLN A 99 -9.98 -13.77 1.61
C GLN A 99 -8.47 -13.69 1.36
N TYR A 100 -7.65 -14.16 2.30
CA TYR A 100 -6.21 -14.23 2.12
C TYR A 100 -5.81 -15.17 0.97
N GLN A 101 -6.46 -16.32 0.86
CA GLN A 101 -6.22 -17.26 -0.23
C GLN A 101 -6.54 -16.63 -1.60
N ALA A 102 -7.67 -15.92 -1.72
CA ALA A 102 -8.01 -15.18 -2.93
C ALA A 102 -6.99 -14.07 -3.23
N PHE A 103 -6.60 -13.30 -2.22
CA PHE A 103 -5.59 -12.24 -2.32
C PHE A 103 -4.25 -12.79 -2.83
N SER A 104 -3.73 -13.83 -2.19
CA SER A 104 -2.42 -14.42 -2.53
C SER A 104 -2.42 -15.01 -3.94
N HIS A 105 -3.53 -15.61 -4.37
CA HIS A 105 -3.70 -16.13 -5.73
C HIS A 105 -3.62 -15.00 -6.78
N LEU A 106 -4.37 -13.92 -6.56
CA LEU A 106 -4.36 -12.75 -7.45
C LEU A 106 -2.98 -12.07 -7.51
N LYS A 107 -2.31 -11.92 -6.36
CA LYS A 107 -0.94 -11.38 -6.29
C LYS A 107 0.05 -12.22 -7.10
N ARG A 108 0.00 -13.56 -6.99
CA ARG A 108 0.86 -14.46 -7.78
C ARG A 108 0.64 -14.37 -9.29
N LEU A 109 -0.58 -14.03 -9.73
CA LEU A 109 -0.88 -13.78 -11.14
C LEU A 109 -0.38 -12.40 -11.63
N GLY A 110 0.16 -11.56 -10.75
CA GLY A 110 0.68 -10.24 -11.09
C GLY A 110 -0.34 -9.11 -11.01
N TYR A 111 -1.53 -9.34 -10.43
CA TYR A 111 -2.50 -8.27 -10.20
C TYR A 111 -2.08 -7.36 -9.03
N VAL A 112 -2.36 -6.07 -9.15
CA VAL A 112 -2.26 -5.11 -8.04
C VAL A 112 -3.57 -5.13 -7.28
N VAL A 113 -3.61 -5.89 -6.19
CA VAL A 113 -4.77 -5.98 -5.29
C VAL A 113 -4.63 -4.92 -4.19
N ARG A 114 -5.69 -4.13 -3.97
CA ARG A 114 -5.81 -3.14 -2.89
C ARG A 114 -7.08 -3.40 -2.10
N ARG A 115 -7.14 -2.95 -0.84
CA ARG A 115 -8.36 -3.02 -0.04
C ARG A 115 -9.47 -2.18 -0.67
N PHE A 116 -10.67 -2.73 -0.65
CA PHE A 116 -11.86 -2.04 -1.13
C PHE A 116 -12.28 -0.96 -0.11
N GLN A 117 -12.37 0.29 -0.56
CA GLN A 117 -12.91 1.40 0.24
C GLN A 117 -14.32 1.73 -0.24
N PRO A 118 -15.36 1.62 0.59
CA PRO A 118 -16.74 1.93 0.20
C PRO A 118 -16.92 3.36 -0.31
N SER A 119 -16.17 4.31 0.24
CA SER A 119 -16.12 5.72 -0.17
C SER A 119 -15.59 5.94 -1.59
N SER A 120 -14.88 4.95 -2.17
CA SER A 120 -14.46 5.00 -3.57
C SER A 120 -15.63 4.74 -4.53
N ILE A 121 -16.72 4.14 -4.06
CA ILE A 121 -17.92 3.97 -4.88
C ILE A 121 -18.71 5.26 -4.85
N LEU A 122 -18.67 5.97 -5.98
CA LEU A 122 -19.55 7.10 -6.21
C LEU A 122 -21.00 6.63 -6.33
N SER A 123 -21.89 7.31 -5.63
CA SER A 123 -23.34 7.19 -5.79
C SER A 123 -23.75 7.48 -7.25
N PRO A 124 -24.83 6.86 -7.78
CA PRO A 124 -25.34 7.16 -9.12
C PRO A 124 -25.53 8.66 -9.37
N TYR A 125 -25.90 9.42 -8.34
CA TYR A 125 -26.03 10.87 -8.37
C TYR A 125 -24.68 11.60 -8.50
N GLU A 126 -23.64 11.15 -7.80
CA GLU A 126 -22.31 11.76 -7.85
C GLU A 126 -21.62 11.55 -9.20
N ARG A 127 -21.87 10.40 -9.85
CA ARG A 127 -21.41 10.13 -11.23
C ARG A 127 -22.04 11.08 -12.23
N GLN A 128 -23.32 11.44 -12.06
CA GLN A 128 -23.99 12.42 -12.91
C GLN A 128 -23.36 13.81 -12.77
N LEU A 129 -22.79 14.12 -11.61
CA LEU A 129 -22.11 15.38 -11.32
C LEU A 129 -20.62 15.39 -11.70
N ASN A 130 -20.08 14.33 -12.31
CA ASN A 130 -18.66 14.18 -12.69
C ASN A 130 -17.69 14.44 -11.52
N LEU A 131 -18.04 14.03 -10.30
CA LEU A 131 -17.20 14.19 -9.10
C LEU A 131 -16.03 13.19 -9.04
N ASP A 132 -15.84 12.39 -10.10
CA ASP A 132 -14.87 11.29 -10.22
C ASP A 132 -13.40 11.68 -9.92
N GLY A 133 -13.06 12.97 -10.00
CA GLY A 133 -11.69 13.46 -9.86
C GLY A 133 -11.21 13.73 -8.43
N SER A 134 -12.09 13.92 -7.45
CA SER A 134 -11.70 14.34 -6.08
C SER A 134 -11.41 13.17 -5.14
N ALA A 135 -12.08 12.03 -5.31
CA ALA A 135 -11.90 10.84 -4.45
C ALA A 135 -10.54 10.14 -4.67
N GLN A 136 -9.95 10.26 -5.86
CA GLN A 136 -8.68 9.59 -6.20
C GLN A 136 -7.43 10.33 -5.67
N CYS A 137 -7.57 11.58 -5.21
CA CYS A 137 -6.43 12.44 -4.89
C CYS A 137 -5.81 12.19 -3.49
N LEU A 138 -6.56 11.58 -2.57
CA LEU A 138 -6.10 11.46 -1.17
C LEU A 138 -5.01 10.40 -0.96
N GLU A 139 -4.87 9.42 -1.86
CA GLU A 139 -3.85 8.37 -1.73
C GLU A 139 -2.64 8.53 -2.68
N ASP A 140 -2.77 9.32 -3.75
CA ASP A 140 -1.82 9.34 -4.88
C ASP A 140 -0.73 10.43 -4.81
N GLN A 141 -0.48 11.03 -3.64
CA GLN A 141 0.48 12.15 -3.54
C GLN A 141 1.97 11.77 -3.53
N ASN A 142 2.35 10.48 -3.57
CA ASN A 142 3.77 10.10 -3.55
C ASN A 142 4.36 9.66 -4.91
N GLY A 143 3.58 9.70 -5.99
CA GLY A 143 4.08 9.47 -7.34
C GLY A 143 4.31 10.78 -8.09
N LYS A 144 5.54 11.33 -8.07
CA LYS A 144 5.94 12.43 -8.99
C LYS A 144 5.86 11.95 -10.45
N ARG A 145 4.67 11.93 -11.02
CA ARG A 145 4.45 11.73 -12.45
C ARG A 145 4.72 13.05 -13.13
N LYS A 146 5.93 13.22 -13.68
CA LYS A 146 6.30 14.32 -14.59
C LYS A 146 5.34 14.29 -15.79
N ARG A 147 4.20 14.99 -15.66
CA ARG A 147 3.26 15.21 -16.76
C ARG A 147 4.03 15.93 -17.86
N ARG A 148 4.16 15.26 -19.01
CA ARG A 148 4.64 15.90 -20.23
C ARG A 148 3.64 16.99 -20.58
N ASN A 149 4.14 18.20 -20.76
CA ASN A 149 3.39 19.39 -21.13
C ASN A 149 2.75 19.16 -22.51
N SER A 150 1.51 18.68 -22.57
CA SER A 150 0.72 18.74 -23.79
C SER A 150 0.15 20.16 -23.87
N SER A 151 0.85 21.00 -24.64
CA SER A 151 0.42 22.35 -25.00
C SER A 151 -1.04 22.32 -25.47
N SER A 152 -1.90 22.96 -24.68
CA SER A 152 -3.27 23.30 -25.06
C SER A 152 -3.23 24.25 -26.26
N ARG A 153 -3.58 23.76 -27.45
CA ARG A 153 -3.99 24.64 -28.55
C ARG A 153 -5.40 25.16 -28.24
N PRO A 154 -5.65 26.48 -28.24
CA PRO A 154 -7.01 26.98 -28.08
C PRO A 154 -7.86 26.62 -29.31
N ARG A 155 -9.10 26.19 -29.06
CA ARG A 155 -10.16 26.03 -30.07
C ARG A 155 -10.45 27.41 -30.68
N ALA A 156 -10.16 27.58 -31.96
CA ALA A 156 -10.71 28.69 -32.74
C ALA A 156 -12.21 28.44 -33.01
N ALA A 157 -13.01 29.48 -32.86
CA ALA A 157 -14.46 29.51 -33.06
C ALA A 157 -14.87 29.31 -34.54
N PRO A 158 -16.12 28.91 -34.83
CA PRO A 158 -16.55 28.56 -36.18
C PRO A 158 -16.87 29.80 -37.01
N GLY A 159 -16.07 30.06 -38.04
CA GLY A 159 -16.33 31.06 -39.08
C GLY A 159 -16.78 30.40 -40.38
N GLN A 160 -18.00 30.70 -40.80
CA GLN A 160 -18.63 30.23 -42.04
C GLN A 160 -17.97 30.76 -43.32
N ARG A 161 -18.20 30.00 -44.41
CA ARG A 161 -18.07 30.34 -45.85
C ARG A 161 -16.64 30.15 -46.41
N ARG A 162 -16.43 29.60 -47.60
CA ARG A 162 -17.26 29.56 -48.82
C ARG A 162 -16.69 28.48 -49.76
N TRP A 163 -17.55 27.75 -50.46
CA TRP A 163 -17.16 26.86 -51.56
C TRP A 163 -16.87 27.68 -52.83
N ALA A 164 -15.76 27.38 -53.49
CA ALA A 164 -15.44 27.60 -54.91
C ALA A 164 -14.35 26.54 -55.22
N GLY A 165 -14.50 25.59 -56.15
CA GLY A 165 -14.54 25.80 -57.61
C GLY A 165 -13.20 26.39 -58.06
N ASP A 166 -12.33 25.78 -58.86
CA ASP A 166 -12.52 24.72 -59.84
C ASP A 166 -11.20 23.98 -60.16
N ARG A 167 -11.39 22.83 -60.81
CA ARG A 167 -10.40 22.09 -61.61
C ARG A 167 -9.96 22.95 -62.79
N CYS A 168 -8.65 23.08 -62.99
CA CYS A 168 -7.90 22.54 -64.14
C CYS A 168 -6.41 22.84 -63.95
#